data_AF-A0A101W4M4-F1
#
_entry.id   AF-A0A101W4M4-F1
#
_cell.length_a   1.000
_cell.length_b   1.000
_cell.length_c   1.000
_cell.angle_alpha   90.00
_cell.angle_beta   90.00
_cell.angle_gamma   90.00
#
_symmetry.space_group_name_H-M   'P 1'
#
loop_
_entity.id
_entity.type
_entity.pdbx_description
1 polymer ?
#
loop_
_entity_poly.entity_id
_entity_poly.type
_entity_poly.pdbx_seq_one_letter_code
_entity_poly.pdbx_strand_id
1 'polypeptide(L)'
;MRWNKRSSFTQKHSFLQRLEGRIIRIMVLGVVLLAVFQMKSVMNPVDFYLKFSGDIDAPAFKYQYYIDEGFKEDSKIIESVKLTFITIPENSPVKVWQDDELVGIINKDTEGFDIQPGSVSLDATDIPYPVTVEIILNQTRYHLELDGDRKSFDVHLKSPAAS
;
A
#
# COMPACT_ATOMS: atom_id res chain seq x y z
N MET A 1 -15.39 1.75 -88.96
CA MET A 1 -14.70 2.80 -88.16
C MET A 1 -15.15 2.68 -86.71
N ARG A 2 -14.29 2.15 -85.82
CA ARG A 2 -14.59 2.04 -84.38
C ARG A 2 -13.82 3.13 -83.64
N TRP A 3 -14.54 4.08 -83.04
CA TRP A 3 -13.96 5.14 -82.23
C TRP A 3 -13.92 4.69 -80.77
N ASN A 4 -12.70 4.45 -80.27
CA ASN A 4 -12.43 4.25 -78.84
C ASN A 4 -12.34 5.62 -78.17
N LYS A 5 -13.31 5.97 -77.32
CA LYS A 5 -13.17 7.08 -76.35
C LYS A 5 -12.89 6.48 -74.98
N ARG A 6 -11.64 6.58 -74.54
CA ARG A 6 -11.23 6.39 -73.15
C ARG A 6 -11.58 7.68 -72.39
N SER A 7 -12.44 7.60 -71.39
CA SER A 7 -12.67 8.66 -70.42
C SER A 7 -11.64 8.57 -69.30
N SER A 8 -10.92 9.66 -69.09
CA SER A 8 -10.01 9.88 -67.96
C SER A 8 -10.80 10.52 -66.81
N PHE A 9 -11.02 9.81 -65.70
CA PHE A 9 -11.57 10.42 -64.50
C PHE A 9 -11.19 9.65 -63.22
N THR A 10 -9.94 9.77 -62.78
CA THR A 10 -9.56 9.30 -61.43
C THR A 10 -8.36 10.09 -60.90
N GLN A 11 -8.56 11.35 -60.53
CA GLN A 11 -7.56 12.15 -59.78
C GLN A 11 -8.20 13.03 -58.70
N LYS A 12 -9.04 12.45 -57.83
CA LYS A 12 -9.59 13.17 -56.65
C LYS A 12 -9.50 12.39 -55.32
N HIS A 13 -8.71 11.32 -55.23
CA HIS A 13 -8.59 10.52 -53.99
C HIS A 13 -7.32 10.77 -53.17
N SER A 14 -6.29 11.43 -53.69
CA SER A 14 -4.99 11.56 -52.99
C SER A 14 -4.93 12.71 -51.97
N PHE A 15 -5.68 13.79 -52.18
CA PHE A 15 -5.66 14.95 -51.27
C PHE A 15 -6.44 14.67 -49.97
N LEU A 16 -7.59 13.98 -50.07
CA LEU A 16 -8.39 13.57 -48.93
C LEU A 16 -7.65 12.56 -48.04
N GLN A 17 -6.96 11.58 -48.65
CA GLN A 17 -6.12 10.63 -47.92
C GLN A 17 -4.95 11.30 -47.16
N ARG A 18 -4.36 12.36 -47.73
CA ARG A 18 -3.30 13.13 -47.06
C ARG A 18 -3.83 13.97 -45.89
N LEU A 19 -5.06 14.47 -46.01
CA LEU A 19 -5.74 15.20 -44.93
C LEU A 19 -6.11 14.27 -43.78
N GLU A 20 -6.62 13.09 -44.09
CA GLU A 20 -6.97 12.07 -43.10
C GLU A 20 -5.78 11.69 -42.21
N GLY A 21 -4.62 11.40 -42.81
CA GLY A 21 -3.41 11.09 -42.05
C GLY A 21 -2.92 12.25 -41.16
N ARG A 22 -3.12 13.51 -41.58
CA ARG A 22 -2.77 14.69 -40.76
C ARG A 22 -3.72 14.87 -39.58
N ILE A 23 -5.01 14.65 -39.79
CA ILE A 23 -6.03 14.77 -38.72
C ILE A 23 -5.80 13.71 -37.66
N ILE A 24 -5.53 12.46 -38.06
CA ILE A 24 -5.20 11.37 -37.11
C ILE A 24 -3.95 11.73 -36.30
N ARG A 25 -2.90 12.26 -36.94
CA ARG A 25 -1.66 12.64 -36.24
C ARG A 25 -1.88 13.76 -35.21
N ILE A 26 -2.73 14.74 -35.54
CA ILE A 26 -3.10 15.83 -34.62
C ILE A 26 -3.96 15.28 -33.47
N MET A 27 -4.90 14.37 -33.76
CA MET A 27 -5.73 13.74 -32.74
C MET A 27 -4.89 12.93 -31.75
N VAL A 28 -3.93 12.13 -32.24
CA VAL A 28 -3.01 11.37 -31.39
C VAL A 28 -2.15 12.31 -30.52
N LEU A 29 -1.61 13.39 -31.09
CA LEU A 29 -0.89 14.42 -30.34
C LEU A 29 -1.77 15.05 -29.25
N GLY A 30 -3.04 15.34 -29.57
CA GLY A 30 -4.02 15.85 -28.62
C GLY A 30 -4.26 14.88 -27.47
N VAL A 31 -4.46 13.58 -27.75
CA VAL A 31 -4.65 12.54 -26.73
C VAL A 31 -3.42 12.41 -25.82
N VAL A 32 -2.22 12.42 -26.40
CA VAL A 32 -0.97 12.38 -25.61
C VAL A 32 -0.84 13.61 -24.71
N LEU A 33 -1.14 14.80 -25.24
CA LEU A 33 -1.10 16.04 -24.46
C LEU A 33 -2.11 16.02 -23.31
N LEU A 34 -3.32 15.51 -23.57
CA LEU A 34 -4.38 15.38 -22.58
C LEU A 34 -4.00 14.39 -21.48
N ALA A 35 -3.37 13.26 -21.84
CA ALA A 35 -2.86 12.28 -20.89
C ALA A 35 -1.78 12.87 -19.96
N VAL A 36 -0.84 13.64 -20.52
CA VAL A 36 0.19 14.35 -19.72
C VAL A 36 -0.45 15.39 -18.79
N PHE A 37 -1.49 16.08 -19.24
CA PHE A 37 -2.18 17.07 -18.41
C PHE A 37 -2.96 16.42 -17.27
N GLN A 38 -3.68 15.32 -17.52
CA GLN A 38 -4.32 14.53 -16.48
C GLN A 38 -3.28 14.00 -15.47
N MET A 39 -2.12 13.55 -15.94
CA MET A 39 -1.04 13.07 -15.08
C MET A 39 -0.51 14.17 -14.13
N LYS A 40 -0.38 15.40 -14.63
CA LYS A 40 0.00 16.56 -13.80
C LYS A 40 -1.06 16.96 -12.76
N SER A 41 -2.34 16.78 -13.05
CA SER A 41 -3.41 17.15 -12.11
C SER A 41 -3.63 16.11 -11.01
N VAL A 42 -3.19 14.87 -11.22
CA VAL A 42 -3.44 13.75 -10.30
C VAL A 42 -2.29 13.54 -9.31
N MET A 43 -1.11 14.11 -9.56
CA MET A 43 0.06 13.98 -8.68
C MET A 43 0.43 15.34 -8.09
N ASN A 44 0.16 15.54 -6.80
CA ASN A 44 0.79 16.62 -6.05
C ASN A 44 2.31 16.42 -6.11
N PRO A 45 3.10 17.42 -6.55
CA PRO A 45 4.54 17.28 -6.64
C PRO A 45 5.18 17.00 -5.28
N VAL A 46 4.58 17.49 -4.20
CA VAL A 46 5.02 17.24 -2.81
C VAL A 46 4.91 15.76 -2.45
N ASP A 47 3.80 15.10 -2.79
CA ASP A 47 3.58 13.68 -2.50
C ASP A 47 4.56 12.79 -3.26
N PHE A 48 4.94 13.19 -4.48
CA PHE A 48 5.98 12.51 -5.25
C PHE A 48 7.36 12.63 -4.59
N TYR A 49 7.74 13.82 -4.13
CA TYR A 49 9.00 14.02 -3.42
C TYR A 49 9.04 13.26 -2.10
N LEU A 50 7.94 13.26 -1.32
CA LEU A 50 7.85 12.50 -0.07
C LEU A 50 7.97 11.00 -0.30
N LYS A 51 7.30 10.48 -1.33
CA LYS A 51 7.35 9.06 -1.70
C LYS A 51 8.77 8.65 -2.14
N PHE A 52 9.44 9.45 -2.95
CA PHE A 52 10.79 9.15 -3.42
C PHE A 52 11.89 9.45 -2.39
N SER A 53 11.72 10.45 -1.52
CA SER A 53 12.69 10.72 -0.44
C SER A 53 12.66 9.64 0.65
N GLY A 54 11.49 9.01 0.85
CA GLY A 54 11.36 7.84 1.73
C GLY A 54 12.15 6.62 1.23
N ASP A 55 12.24 6.44 -0.09
CA ASP A 55 12.94 5.29 -0.70
C ASP A 55 14.47 5.49 -0.80
N ILE A 56 14.98 6.72 -0.74
CA ILE A 56 16.39 7.02 -1.09
C ILE A 56 17.30 7.34 0.12
N ASP A 57 16.79 7.91 1.23
CA ASP A 57 17.68 8.48 2.25
C ASP A 57 17.30 8.23 3.73
N ALA A 58 16.35 7.34 4.02
CA ALA A 58 16.03 6.98 5.40
C ALA A 58 15.77 5.48 5.57
N PRO A 59 16.55 4.74 6.38
CA PRO A 59 16.02 3.52 6.99
C PRO A 59 14.92 3.96 7.97
N ALA A 60 13.69 4.08 7.48
CA ALA A 60 12.55 4.58 8.24
C ALA A 60 11.76 3.43 8.86
N PHE A 61 12.15 3.00 10.06
CA PHE A 61 11.20 2.35 10.97
C PHE A 61 10.81 3.35 12.05
N LYS A 62 9.90 4.27 11.69
CA LYS A 62 9.03 4.95 12.64
C LYS A 62 7.59 4.58 12.29
N TYR A 63 7.10 3.51 12.91
CA TYR A 63 5.70 3.14 12.85
C TYR A 63 4.91 4.02 13.82
N GLN A 64 4.43 5.17 13.35
CA GLN A 64 3.33 5.88 14.00
C GLN A 64 2.17 5.92 13.01
N TYR A 65 1.22 5.00 13.15
CA TYR A 65 0.02 4.94 12.32
C TYR A 65 -1.18 5.54 13.06
N TYR A 66 -1.75 6.60 12.50
CA TYR A 66 -3.01 7.19 12.94
C TYR A 66 -4.19 6.35 12.41
N ILE A 67 -5.03 5.86 13.32
CA ILE A 67 -6.20 5.00 13.03
C ILE A 67 -7.37 5.86 12.54
N ASP A 68 -7.87 5.54 11.34
CA ASP A 68 -9.11 6.10 10.79
C ASP A 68 -10.35 5.30 11.26
N GLU A 69 -11.48 5.98 11.28
CA GLU A 69 -12.67 5.82 12.12
C GLU A 69 -13.43 4.49 12.05
N GLY A 70 -13.80 3.92 13.21
CA GLY A 70 -14.72 2.78 13.27
C GLY A 70 -14.93 2.03 14.59
N PHE A 71 -14.30 2.38 15.70
CA PHE A 71 -14.52 1.67 16.97
C PHE A 71 -15.56 2.37 17.86
N LYS A 72 -16.83 1.97 17.70
CA LYS A 72 -17.85 2.12 18.73
C LYS A 72 -18.19 0.71 19.23
N GLU A 73 -17.67 0.37 20.40
CA GLU A 73 -18.27 -0.66 21.24
C GLU A 73 -18.58 0.00 22.59
N ASP A 74 -19.81 -0.22 23.03
CA ASP A 74 -20.53 0.53 24.05
C ASP A 74 -19.71 0.83 25.33
N SER A 75 -19.48 2.12 25.59
CA SER A 75 -19.34 2.74 26.93
C SER A 75 -18.59 1.95 28.01
N LYS A 76 -17.50 1.27 27.65
CA LYS A 76 -16.51 0.71 28.58
C LYS A 76 -15.13 1.18 28.16
N ILE A 77 -14.34 1.62 29.15
CA ILE A 77 -12.93 1.92 28.97
C ILE A 77 -12.28 0.63 28.44
N ILE A 78 -11.83 0.64 27.18
CA ILE A 78 -11.13 -0.49 26.58
C ILE A 78 -9.77 -0.55 27.27
N GLU A 79 -9.55 -1.51 28.18
CA GLU A 79 -8.28 -1.65 28.90
C GLU A 79 -7.26 -2.48 28.11
N SER A 80 -7.72 -3.33 27.19
CA SER A 80 -6.88 -4.18 26.35
C SER A 80 -7.51 -4.41 24.98
N VAL A 81 -6.66 -4.71 23.99
CA VAL A 81 -7.04 -5.02 22.62
C VAL A 81 -6.49 -6.40 22.26
N LYS A 82 -7.35 -7.26 21.71
CA LYS A 82 -6.92 -8.59 21.24
C LYS A 82 -6.16 -8.46 19.92
N LEU A 83 -4.88 -8.81 19.93
CA LEU A 83 -4.03 -8.88 18.73
C LEU A 83 -3.77 -10.34 18.37
N THR A 84 -4.12 -10.74 17.15
CA THR A 84 -3.83 -12.08 16.63
C THR A 84 -2.54 -12.03 15.80
N PHE A 85 -1.68 -13.03 15.97
CA PHE A 85 -0.38 -13.10 15.30
C PHE A 85 -0.26 -14.38 14.49
N ILE A 86 0.25 -14.27 13.27
CA ILE A 86 0.55 -15.42 12.39
C ILE A 86 1.99 -15.29 11.95
N THR A 87 2.76 -16.37 12.04
CA THR A 87 4.18 -16.38 11.61
C THR A 87 4.34 -17.08 10.28
N ILE A 88 5.21 -16.55 9.43
CA ILE A 88 5.63 -17.15 8.17
C ILE A 88 7.17 -17.26 8.21
N PRO A 89 7.77 -18.46 8.23
CA PRO A 89 7.12 -19.77 8.13
C PRO A 89 6.27 -20.13 9.37
N GLU A 90 5.27 -20.99 9.16
CA GLU A 90 4.37 -21.44 10.23
C GLU A 90 5.16 -22.13 11.35
N ASN A 91 4.70 -22.00 12.61
CA ASN A 91 5.37 -22.51 13.81
C ASN A 91 6.72 -21.87 14.17
N SER A 92 7.00 -20.65 13.70
CA SER A 92 8.19 -19.94 14.14
C SER A 92 7.97 -19.35 15.54
N PRO A 93 8.75 -19.74 16.57
CA PRO A 93 8.48 -19.35 17.96
C PRO A 93 8.94 -17.92 18.24
N VAL A 94 8.12 -16.93 17.89
CA VAL A 94 8.40 -15.50 18.13
C VAL A 94 7.89 -15.10 19.51
N LYS A 95 8.74 -14.50 20.34
CA LYS A 95 8.36 -14.02 21.68
C LYS A 95 7.68 -12.67 21.58
N VAL A 96 6.60 -12.49 22.33
CA VAL A 96 5.85 -11.23 22.44
C VAL A 96 6.14 -10.63 23.80
N TRP A 97 6.71 -9.44 23.80
CA TRP A 97 7.02 -8.65 24.98
C TRP A 97 6.13 -7.42 25.01
N GLN A 98 5.69 -7.01 26.18
CA GLN A 98 4.99 -5.76 26.42
C GLN A 98 5.63 -5.06 27.60
N ASP A 99 6.09 -3.82 27.39
CA ASP A 99 6.73 -3.00 28.44
C ASP A 99 7.80 -3.79 29.25
N ASP A 100 8.61 -4.58 28.53
CA ASP A 100 9.64 -5.50 29.05
C ASP A 100 9.18 -6.72 29.87
N GLU A 101 7.88 -7.01 29.89
CA GLU A 101 7.31 -8.27 30.39
C GLU A 101 7.01 -9.24 29.23
N LEU A 102 7.33 -10.52 29.40
CA LEU A 102 7.02 -11.55 28.42
C LEU A 102 5.54 -11.91 28.48
N VAL A 103 4.78 -11.51 27.46
CA VAL A 103 3.34 -11.80 27.33
C VAL A 103 3.13 -13.25 26.87
N GLY A 104 3.98 -13.74 25.98
CA GLY A 104 3.89 -15.12 25.50
C GLY A 104 4.74 -15.40 24.27
N ILE A 105 4.49 -16.56 23.66
CA ILE A 105 5.20 -17.03 22.45
C ILE A 105 4.15 -17.35 21.40
N ILE A 106 4.33 -16.79 20.19
CA ILE A 106 3.47 -17.05 19.04
C ILE A 106 3.76 -18.47 18.53
N ASN A 107 2.73 -19.31 18.55
CA ASN A 107 2.74 -20.66 17.99
C ASN A 107 1.47 -20.82 17.13
N LYS A 108 1.36 -21.94 16.39
CA LYS A 108 0.20 -22.20 15.52
C LYS A 108 -1.16 -22.23 16.24
N ASP A 109 -1.16 -22.57 17.52
CA ASP A 109 -2.38 -22.64 18.33
C ASP A 109 -2.64 -21.36 19.13
N THR A 110 -1.86 -20.30 18.92
CA THR A 110 -2.05 -19.03 19.60
C THR A 110 -3.19 -18.25 18.98
N GLU A 111 -4.33 -18.16 19.67
CA GLU A 111 -5.52 -17.41 19.23
C GLU A 111 -5.35 -15.87 19.26
N GLY A 112 -4.21 -15.39 19.76
CA GLY A 112 -3.88 -13.99 19.97
C GLY A 112 -3.62 -13.67 21.45
N PHE A 113 -3.12 -12.46 21.71
CA PHE A 113 -2.83 -11.94 23.04
C PHE A 113 -3.68 -10.71 23.33
N ASP A 114 -4.18 -10.59 24.55
CA ASP A 114 -4.79 -9.36 25.05
C ASP A 114 -3.67 -8.39 25.43
N ILE A 115 -3.50 -7.36 24.62
CA ILE A 115 -2.40 -6.41 24.76
C ILE A 115 -2.93 -5.07 25.23
N GLN A 116 -2.31 -4.52 26.28
CA GLN A 116 -2.64 -3.18 26.77
C GLN A 116 -2.06 -2.10 25.85
N PRO A 117 -2.55 -0.85 25.92
CA PRO A 117 -1.95 0.25 25.18
C PRO A 117 -0.54 0.52 25.71
N GLY A 118 0.47 0.47 24.85
CA GLY A 118 1.86 0.50 25.27
C GLY A 118 2.80 0.02 24.17
N SER A 119 4.07 -0.21 24.52
CA SER A 119 5.05 -0.67 23.54
C SER A 119 5.09 -2.20 23.51
N VAL A 120 4.85 -2.76 22.34
CA VAL A 120 4.90 -4.22 22.10
C VAL A 120 6.16 -4.51 21.31
N SER A 121 6.96 -5.47 21.76
CA SER A 121 8.12 -5.95 21.03
C SER A 121 7.96 -7.40 20.61
N LEU A 122 8.26 -7.68 19.36
CA LEU A 122 8.38 -9.03 18.83
C LEU A 122 9.86 -9.38 18.74
N ASP A 123 10.24 -10.49 19.36
CA ASP A 123 11.62 -10.94 19.47
C ASP A 123 11.79 -12.29 18.77
N ALA A 124 12.59 -12.27 17.70
CA ALA A 124 12.98 -13.43 16.91
C ALA A 124 14.49 -13.73 17.01
N THR A 125 15.20 -13.20 18.02
CA THR A 125 16.66 -13.34 18.16
C THR A 125 17.12 -14.80 18.22
N ASP A 126 16.28 -15.69 18.76
CA ASP A 126 16.57 -17.13 18.86
C ASP A 126 16.26 -17.91 17.56
N ILE A 127 15.79 -17.24 16.50
CA ILE A 127 15.38 -17.86 15.24
C ILE A 127 16.47 -17.61 14.18
N PRO A 128 17.06 -18.68 13.60
CA PRO A 128 18.21 -18.56 12.70
C PRO A 128 17.83 -18.22 11.24
N TYR A 129 16.58 -17.84 10.98
CA TYR A 129 16.05 -17.53 9.65
C TYR A 129 15.04 -16.38 9.73
N PRO A 130 14.82 -15.63 8.64
CA PRO A 130 13.86 -14.54 8.61
C PRO A 130 12.42 -15.06 8.80
N VAL A 131 11.65 -14.34 9.62
CA VAL A 131 10.26 -14.63 9.95
C VAL A 131 9.42 -13.38 9.71
N THR A 132 8.36 -13.51 8.92
CA THR A 132 7.34 -12.47 8.82
C THR A 132 6.22 -12.75 9.81
N VAL A 133 5.93 -11.79 10.69
CA VAL A 133 4.79 -11.81 11.59
C VAL A 133 3.67 -10.96 11.01
N GLU A 134 2.54 -11.59 10.70
CA GLU A 134 1.29 -10.92 10.36
C GLU A 134 0.51 -10.64 11.66
N ILE A 135 0.29 -9.36 11.94
CA ILE A 135 -0.45 -8.86 13.09
C ILE A 135 -1.84 -8.48 12.61
N ILE A 136 -2.87 -9.10 13.17
CA ILE A 136 -4.26 -8.87 12.80
C ILE A 136 -4.96 -8.13 13.92
N LEU A 137 -5.43 -6.92 13.61
CA LEU A 137 -6.21 -6.07 14.47
C LEU A 137 -7.47 -5.64 13.73
N ASN A 138 -8.66 -6.02 14.24
CA ASN A 138 -9.94 -5.58 13.68
C ASN A 138 -10.06 -5.78 12.16
N GLN A 139 -9.66 -6.96 11.68
CA GLN A 139 -9.61 -7.33 10.25
C GLN A 139 -8.54 -6.60 9.42
N THR A 140 -7.82 -5.63 10.00
CA THR A 140 -6.65 -5.03 9.38
C THR A 140 -5.43 -5.91 9.65
N ARG A 141 -4.67 -6.18 8.58
CA ARG A 141 -3.46 -7.00 8.61
C ARG A 141 -2.24 -6.10 8.48
N TYR A 142 -1.29 -6.28 9.37
CA TYR A 142 0.00 -5.61 9.34
C TYR A 142 1.08 -6.67 9.24
N HIS A 143 2.17 -6.36 8.55
CA HIS A 143 3.28 -7.28 8.38
C HIS A 143 4.54 -6.70 9.00
N LEU A 144 5.21 -7.50 9.82
CA LEU A 144 6.49 -7.17 10.41
C LEU A 144 7.49 -8.28 10.10
N GLU A 145 8.50 -7.96 9.31
CA GLU A 145 9.60 -8.86 9.04
C GLU A 145 10.63 -8.79 10.19
N LEU A 146 11.04 -9.94 10.70
CA LEU A 146 12.05 -10.11 11.73
C LEU A 146 13.17 -10.98 11.15
N ASP A 147 14.42 -10.57 11.32
CA ASP A 147 15.60 -11.30 10.81
C ASP A 147 16.62 -11.46 11.94
N GLY A 148 16.34 -12.39 12.85
CA GLY A 148 17.16 -12.60 14.05
C GLY A 148 17.22 -11.38 14.97
N ASP A 149 16.23 -10.48 14.90
CA ASP A 149 16.19 -9.23 15.63
C ASP A 149 14.92 -9.08 16.49
N ARG A 150 14.92 -8.02 17.30
CA ARG A 150 13.77 -7.57 18.09
C ARG A 150 13.26 -6.25 17.51
N LYS A 151 11.98 -6.22 17.14
CA LYS A 151 11.31 -5.01 16.65
C LYS A 151 10.14 -4.65 17.52
N SER A 152 9.91 -3.35 17.68
CA SER A 152 8.86 -2.82 18.55
C SER A 152 7.89 -1.94 17.77
N PHE A 153 6.63 -1.96 18.20
CA PHE A 153 5.58 -1.09 17.71
C PHE A 153 4.69 -0.64 18.87
N ASP A 154 4.15 0.57 18.76
CA ASP A 154 3.31 1.13 19.82
C ASP A 154 1.83 0.91 19.50
N VAL A 155 1.08 0.47 20.49
CA VAL A 155 -0.37 0.29 20.42
C VAL A 155 -1.03 1.46 21.14
N HIS A 156 -1.76 2.29 20.39
CA HIS A 156 -2.50 3.42 20.93
C HIS A 156 -4.01 3.20 20.80
N LEU A 157 -4.75 3.39 21.89
CA LEU A 157 -6.21 3.51 21.83
C LEU A 157 -6.58 4.91 21.36
N LYS A 158 -7.43 5.01 20.34
CA LYS A 158 -8.03 6.28 19.95
C LYS A 158 -9.07 6.64 21.00
N SER A 159 -8.76 7.58 21.90
CA SER A 159 -9.75 8.14 22.84
C SER A 159 -10.90 8.74 22.03
N PRO A 160 -12.17 8.46 22.36
CA PRO A 160 -13.29 9.17 21.74
C PRO A 160 -13.12 10.66 22.06
N ALA A 161 -13.06 11.49 21.02
CA ALA A 161 -13.06 12.94 21.18
C ALA A 161 -14.30 13.32 21.98
N ALA A 162 -14.11 14.09 23.06
CA ALA A 162 -15.20 14.67 23.82
C ALA A 162 -15.97 15.62 22.90
N SER A 163 -17.13 15.16 22.44
CA SER A 163 -18.16 15.98 21.77
C SER A 163 -19.01 16.72 22.78
#